data_AF-A0A3C2CSJ3-F1
#
_entry.id   AF-A0A3C2CSJ3-F1
#
_cell.length_a   1.000
_cell.length_b   1.000
_cell.length_c   1.000
_cell.angle_alpha   90.00
_cell.angle_beta   90.00
_cell.angle_gamma   90.00
#
_symmetry.space_group_name_H-M   'P 1'
#
loop_
_entity.id
_entity.type
_entity.pdbx_description
1 polymer ?
#
loop_
_entity_poly.entity_id
_entity_poly.type
_entity_poly.pdbx_seq_one_letter_code
_entity_poly.pdbx_strand_id
1 'polypeptide(L)' 'SVSGETNFTVTHLNKLKQEGSKIVSITNNTFSTIAKISDLNIPYYVTEEFFEEANVTTQIPVVYILETLAHEIHRLNQ' A
#
# COMPACT_ATOMS: atom_id res chain seq x y z
N SER A 1 1.68 2.81 -1.06
CA SER A 1 2.91 3.18 -1.79
C SER A 1 2.72 2.81 -3.25
N VAL A 2 3.14 3.61 -4.22
CA VAL A 2 3.01 3.23 -5.64
C VAL A 2 4.05 2.17 -6.01
N SER A 3 5.34 2.54 -6.02
CA SER A 3 6.44 1.63 -6.35
C SER A 3 6.64 0.52 -5.31
N GLY A 4 6.40 0.84 -4.02
CA GLY A 4 6.70 -0.08 -2.94
C GLY A 4 8.19 -0.25 -2.62
N GLU A 5 9.05 0.63 -3.15
CA GLU A 5 10.52 0.52 -3.08
C GLU A 5 11.23 1.68 -2.38
N THR A 6 10.51 2.67 -1.87
CA THR A 6 11.14 3.83 -1.21
C THR A 6 11.92 3.39 0.03
N ASN A 7 13.24 3.57 0.03
CA ASN A 7 14.16 3.14 1.10
C ASN A 7 13.70 3.54 2.50
N PHE A 8 13.24 4.78 2.67
CA PHE A 8 12.72 5.27 3.95
C PHE A 8 11.52 4.43 4.42
N THR A 9 10.54 4.18 3.55
CA THR A 9 9.36 3.39 3.87
C THR A 9 9.72 1.93 4.16
N VAL A 10 10.58 1.32 3.35
CA VAL A 10 11.05 -0.06 3.56
C VAL A 10 11.74 -0.20 4.93
N THR A 11 12.64 0.74 5.26
CA THR A 11 13.36 0.75 6.53
C THR A 11 12.40 0.89 7.72
N HIS A 12 11.45 1.82 7.63
CA HIS A 12 10.46 2.02 8.67
C HIS A 12 9.58 0.78 8.88
N LEU A 13 9.16 0.15 7.78
CA LEU A 13 8.28 -1.02 7.81
C LEU A 13 8.99 -2.26 8.38
N ASN A 14 10.30 -2.42 8.11
CA ASN A 14 11.12 -3.43 8.76
C ASN A 14 11.20 -3.24 10.28
N LYS A 15 11.32 -2.00 10.76
CA LYS A 15 11.32 -1.71 12.21
C LYS A 15 9.99 -2.09 12.84
N LEU A 16 8.87 -1.70 12.24
CA LEU A 16 7.53 -2.07 12.74
C LEU A 16 7.34 -3.60 12.80
N LYS A 17 7.86 -4.31 11.79
CA LYS A 17 7.82 -5.77 11.76
C LYS A 17 8.68 -6.40 12.86
N GLN A 18 9.86 -5.85 13.14
CA GLN A 18 10.71 -6.29 14.26
C GLN A 18 10.06 -6.05 15.62
N GLU A 19 9.25 -5.00 15.75
CA GLU A 19 8.44 -4.70 16.94
C GLU A 19 7.19 -5.58 17.07
N GLY A 20 6.96 -6.51 16.13
CA GLY A 20 5.83 -7.44 16.16
C GLY A 20 4.52 -6.89 15.59
N SER A 21 4.55 -5.73 14.91
CA SER A 21 3.36 -5.16 14.28
C SER A 21 2.86 -6.03 13.12
N LYS A 22 1.53 -6.12 12.97
CA LYS A 22 0.88 -6.65 11.76
C LYS A 22 0.83 -5.60 10.68
N ILE A 23 1.31 -5.93 9.49
CA ILE A 23 1.39 -5.00 8.37
C ILE A 23 0.44 -5.37 7.24
N VAL A 24 -0.46 -4.45 6.91
CA VAL A 24 -1.25 -4.47 5.68
C VAL A 24 -0.69 -3.40 4.74
N SER A 25 -0.35 -3.77 3.50
CA SER A 25 0.12 -2.84 2.49
C SER A 25 -0.86 -2.70 1.33
N ILE A 26 -0.94 -1.49 0.78
CA ILE A 26 -1.62 -1.19 -0.48
C ILE A 26 -0.54 -0.72 -1.47
N THR A 27 -0.31 -1.50 -2.53
CA THR A 27 0.76 -1.24 -3.52
C THR A 27 0.27 -1.45 -4.94
N ASN A 28 0.97 -0.87 -5.91
CA ASN A 28 0.53 -0.97 -7.31
C ASN A 28 0.72 -2.39 -7.89
N ASN A 29 1.63 -3.17 -7.30
CA ASN A 29 1.89 -4.56 -7.67
C ASN A 29 2.29 -5.40 -6.46
N THR A 30 2.30 -6.71 -6.64
CA THR A 30 2.65 -7.72 -5.62
C THR A 30 4.15 -8.02 -5.51
N PHE A 31 4.97 -7.50 -6.44
CA PHE A 31 6.39 -7.84 -6.53
C PHE A 31 7.30 -6.88 -5.75
N SER A 32 6.75 -5.77 -5.26
CA SER A 32 7.51 -4.78 -4.51
C SER A 32 8.04 -5.30 -3.17
N THR A 33 9.10 -4.68 -2.66
CA THR A 33 9.67 -4.97 -1.35
C THR A 33 8.62 -4.86 -0.24
N ILE A 34 7.87 -3.75 -0.21
CA ILE A 34 6.78 -3.56 0.77
C ILE A 34 5.73 -4.68 0.68
N ALA A 35 5.34 -5.08 -0.53
CA ALA A 35 4.36 -6.15 -0.71
C ALA A 35 4.86 -7.48 -0.12
N LYS A 36 6.14 -7.82 -0.36
CA LYS A 36 6.74 -9.08 0.11
C LYS A 36 6.95 -9.14 1.62
N ILE A 37 7.23 -8.02 2.27
CA ILE A 37 7.49 -8.00 3.72
C ILE A 37 6.21 -7.83 4.55
N SER A 38 5.08 -7.45 3.95
CA SER A 38 3.80 -7.28 4.66
C SER A 38 3.16 -8.62 5.03
N ASP A 39 2.31 -8.65 6.07
CA ASP A 39 1.48 -9.82 6.39
C ASP A 39 0.35 -10.00 5.35
N LEU A 40 -0.18 -8.88 4.85
CA LEU A 40 -1.18 -8.83 3.79
C LEU A 40 -0.84 -7.73 2.78
N ASN A 41 -1.00 -8.03 1.50
CA ASN A 41 -0.87 -7.05 0.43
C ASN A 41 -2.18 -6.94 -0.36
N ILE A 42 -2.62 -5.72 -0.60
CA ILE A 42 -3.76 -5.37 -1.44
C ILE A 42 -3.21 -4.67 -2.70
N PRO A 43 -3.00 -5.40 -3.80
CA PRO A 43 -2.52 -4.81 -5.04
C PRO A 43 -3.66 -4.12 -5.82
N TYR A 44 -3.37 -3.01 -6.51
CA TYR A 44 -4.38 -2.25 -7.28
C TYR A 44 -4.11 -2.08 -8.79
N TYR A 45 -2.93 -2.47 -9.29
CA TYR A 45 -2.63 -2.66 -10.72
C TYR A 45 -3.07 -1.54 -11.69
N VAL A 46 -2.56 -0.33 -11.47
CA VAL A 46 -2.72 0.82 -12.36
C VAL A 46 -1.44 1.04 -13.16
N THR A 47 -1.57 1.44 -14.42
CA THR A 47 -0.42 1.87 -15.22
C THR A 47 0.24 3.08 -14.56
N GLU A 48 1.54 2.98 -14.26
CA GLU A 48 2.26 4.11 -13.69
C GLU A 48 2.40 5.24 -14.71
N GLU A 49 2.14 6.46 -14.26
CA GLU A 49 2.27 7.67 -15.06
C GLU A 49 3.30 8.60 -14.43
N PHE A 50 4.19 9.14 -15.27
CA PHE A 50 5.26 10.04 -14.85
C PHE A 50 5.23 11.31 -15.70
N PHE A 51 5.39 12.45 -15.04
CA PHE A 51 5.67 13.73 -15.68
C PHE A 51 7.05 14.19 -15.21
N GLU A 52 8.01 14.23 -16.14
CA GLU A 52 9.44 14.33 -15.80
C GLU A 52 9.84 13.23 -14.80
N GLU A 53 10.36 13.60 -13.62
CA GLU A 53 10.71 12.66 -12.56
C GLU A 53 9.55 12.44 -11.54
N ALA A 54 8.46 13.18 -11.67
CA ALA A 54 7.34 13.11 -10.75
C ALA A 54 6.39 11.96 -11.12
N ASN A 55 6.15 11.05 -10.18
CA ASN A 55 5.13 10.03 -10.32
C ASN A 55 3.74 10.67 -10.11
N VAL A 56 2.97 10.76 -11.19
CA VAL A 56 1.62 11.32 -11.24
C VAL A 56 0.54 10.24 -11.38
N THR A 57 0.91 8.96 -11.14
CA THR A 57 -0.02 7.83 -11.16
C THR A 57 -1.24 8.12 -10.30
N THR A 58 -2.43 7.90 -10.84
CA THR A 58 -3.69 8.18 -10.13
C THR A 58 -3.74 7.48 -8.77
N GLN A 59 -4.16 8.23 -7.74
CA GLN A 59 -4.35 7.71 -6.38
C GLN A 59 -5.80 7.28 -6.11
N ILE A 60 -6.70 7.39 -7.11
CA ILE A 60 -8.12 7.04 -6.97
C ILE A 60 -8.31 5.61 -6.46
N PRO A 61 -7.58 4.58 -6.96
CA PRO A 61 -7.76 3.22 -6.46
C PRO A 61 -7.37 3.06 -4.99
N VAL A 62 -6.37 3.80 -4.50
CA VAL A 62 -5.99 3.79 -3.09
C VAL A 62 -7.11 4.37 -2.23
N VAL A 63 -7.69 5.51 -2.64
CA VAL A 63 -8.81 6.14 -1.93
C VAL A 63 -10.03 5.22 -1.90
N TYR A 64 -10.37 4.60 -3.04
CA TYR A 64 -11.48 3.65 -3.14
C TYR A 64 -11.31 2.45 -2.20
N ILE A 65 -10.10 1.88 -2.13
CA ILE A 65 -9.81 0.76 -1.21
C ILE A 65 -10.01 1.20 0.24
N LEU A 66 -9.50 2.37 0.62
CA LEU A 66 -9.65 2.90 1.98
C LEU A 66 -11.12 3.15 2.35
N GLU A 67 -11.89 3.75 1.45
CA GLU A 67 -13.33 4.00 1.65
C GLU A 67 -14.12 2.69 1.76
N THR A 68 -13.83 1.72 0.88
CA THR A 68 -14.49 0.40 0.92
C THR A 68 -14.21 -0.34 2.22
N LEU A 69 -12.95 -0.32 2.69
CA LEU A 69 -12.57 -0.92 3.97
C LEU A 69 -13.28 -0.23 5.14
N ALA A 70 -13.39 1.10 5.12
CA ALA A 70 -14.09 1.86 6.16
C ALA A 70 -15.58 1.49 6.22
N HIS A 71 -16.26 1.43 5.07
CA HIS A 71 -17.67 1.02 4.99
C HIS A 71 -17.88 -0.43 5.47
N GLU A 72 -17.00 -1.35 5.08
CA GLU A 72 -17.12 -2.74 5.49
C GLU A 72 -16.89 -2.93 7.00
N ILE A 73 -15.90 -2.24 7.58
CA ILE A 73 -15.68 -2.22 9.03
C ILE A 73 -16.89 -1.63 9.75
N HIS A 74 -17.49 -0.55 9.22
CA HIS A 74 -18.69 0.03 9.80
C HIS A 74 -19.86 -0.97 9.81
N ARG A 75 -20.08 -1.68 8.70
CA ARG A 75 -21.12 -2.70 8.55
C ARG A 75 -20.93 -3.88 9.50
N LEU A 76 -19.69 -4.34 9.72
CA LEU A 76 -19.38 -5.45 10.62
C LEU A 76 -19.54 -5.09 12.11
N ASN A 77 -19.50 -3.80 12.45
CA ASN A 77 -19.67 -3.30 13.81
C ASN A 77 -21.13 -2.91 14.14
N GLN A 78 -22.06 -3.08 13.19
CA GLN A 78 -23.50 -3.00 13.43
C GLN A 78 -24.07 -4.38 13.75
#